data_AF-A0A1Q9QZE9-F1
#
_entry.id   AF-A0A1Q9QZE9-F1
#
_cell.length_a   1.000
_cell.length_b   1.000
_cell.length_c   1.000
_cell.angle_alpha   90.00
_cell.angle_beta   90.00
_cell.angle_gamma   90.00
#
_symmetry.space_group_name_H-M   'P 1'
#
loop_
_entity.id
_entity.type
_entity.pdbx_description
1 polymer ?
#
loop_
_entity_poly.entity_id
_entity_poly.type
_entity_poly.pdbx_seq_one_letter_code
_entity_poly.pdbx_strand_id
1 'polypeptide(L)'
;MKFAAIATSVLSLALLNTAHAGNDGNRALVEARWYTLDYLEKRLAVINPGLLKETFPGRTTYAFVDDVPGYPVKGANLLREPSQTLQGAFMRWPDPKSGNVLATAVDDLCVKNAALGLRSLYRQARQVAHPKPGQGIVIAGISTGELKSAPQDLDRTPSRNRDDIRSVRPTDEGRIRCNVYRTVTNRSTVYDISVVMRSLGAYWK
;
A
#
# COMPACT_ATOMS: atom_id res chain seq x y z
N MET A 1 -44.22 -42.13 37.42
CA MET A 1 -44.03 -41.93 35.97
C MET A 1 -43.61 -40.49 35.73
N LYS A 2 -42.39 -40.33 35.17
CA LYS A 2 -41.83 -39.23 34.36
C LYS A 2 -42.11 -37.77 34.76
N PHE A 3 -41.11 -37.19 35.42
CA PHE A 3 -40.82 -35.76 35.47
C PHE A 3 -40.51 -35.24 34.06
N ALA A 4 -41.22 -34.23 33.58
CA ALA A 4 -40.94 -33.56 32.31
C ALA A 4 -39.87 -32.48 32.51
N ALA A 5 -38.90 -32.50 31.61
CA ALA A 5 -37.61 -31.86 31.67
C ALA A 5 -37.65 -30.33 31.68
N ILE A 6 -36.79 -29.76 32.53
CA ILE A 6 -36.25 -28.40 32.41
C ILE A 6 -35.36 -28.41 31.16
N ALA A 7 -35.80 -27.78 30.09
CA ALA A 7 -34.96 -27.50 28.94
C ALA A 7 -34.04 -26.32 29.28
N THR A 8 -32.89 -26.65 29.86
CA THR A 8 -31.70 -25.82 29.85
C THR A 8 -31.25 -25.64 28.40
N SER A 9 -31.54 -24.48 27.81
CA SER A 9 -30.94 -24.08 26.55
C SER A 9 -29.46 -23.77 26.79
N VAL A 10 -28.68 -24.79 26.48
CA VAL A 10 -27.23 -24.84 26.37
C VAL A 10 -26.69 -23.66 25.56
N LEU A 11 -25.74 -22.95 26.18
CA LEU A 11 -24.55 -22.33 25.60
C LEU A 11 -24.51 -22.28 24.05
N SER A 12 -24.96 -21.16 23.48
CA SER A 12 -24.36 -20.69 22.22
C SER A 12 -23.05 -20.00 22.57
N LEU A 13 -21.99 -20.81 22.58
CA LEU A 13 -20.60 -20.37 22.55
C LEU A 13 -20.39 -19.30 21.48
N ALA A 14 -19.37 -18.47 21.74
CA ALA A 14 -18.70 -17.57 20.80
C ALA A 14 -19.30 -16.18 20.61
N LEU A 15 -19.30 -15.40 21.70
CA LEU A 15 -18.69 -14.06 21.64
C LEU A 15 -17.20 -14.21 21.29
N LEU A 16 -16.91 -14.58 20.05
CA LEU A 16 -15.56 -14.53 19.50
C LEU A 16 -15.46 -13.26 18.66
N ASN A 17 -14.70 -12.31 19.18
CA ASN A 17 -13.96 -11.29 18.46
C ASN A 17 -13.89 -11.53 16.95
N THR A 18 -14.65 -10.76 16.19
CA THR A 18 -14.16 -10.22 14.92
C THR A 18 -14.80 -8.85 14.71
N ALA A 19 -14.26 -7.85 15.41
CA ALA A 19 -14.11 -6.53 14.80
C ALA A 19 -13.18 -6.69 13.58
N HIS A 20 -13.69 -7.31 12.52
CA HIS A 20 -13.09 -7.30 11.21
C HIS A 20 -13.72 -6.11 10.52
N ALA A 21 -12.88 -5.12 10.20
CA ALA A 21 -13.28 -3.93 9.47
C ALA A 21 -14.14 -4.35 8.28
N GLY A 22 -15.44 -4.05 8.36
CA GLY A 22 -16.39 -4.39 7.30
C GLY A 22 -15.94 -3.77 6.00
N ASN A 23 -16.01 -4.53 4.91
CA ASN A 23 -15.91 -3.98 3.56
C ASN A 23 -16.97 -2.88 3.45
N ASP A 24 -16.55 -1.64 3.20
CA ASP A 24 -17.52 -0.56 2.99
C ASP A 24 -18.20 -0.78 1.63
N GLY A 25 -19.42 -1.30 1.64
CA GLY A 25 -20.20 -1.59 0.44
C GLY A 25 -20.51 -0.36 -0.42
N ASN A 26 -20.27 0.86 0.09
CA ASN A 26 -20.48 2.11 -0.63
C ASN A 26 -19.20 2.66 -1.29
N ARG A 27 -18.06 1.99 -1.09
CA ARG A 27 -16.77 2.41 -1.63
C ARG A 27 -16.48 1.65 -2.93
N ALA A 28 -16.49 2.36 -4.05
CA ALA A 28 -16.19 1.80 -5.37
C ALA A 28 -14.82 2.25 -5.86
N LEU A 29 -14.03 1.33 -6.43
CA LEU A 29 -12.83 1.71 -7.19
C LEU A 29 -13.28 2.46 -8.45
N VAL A 30 -12.88 3.72 -8.58
CA VAL A 30 -13.29 4.58 -9.71
C VAL A 30 -12.16 4.86 -10.69
N GLU A 31 -10.91 4.78 -10.23
CA GLU A 31 -9.76 5.04 -11.09
C GLU A 31 -8.53 4.26 -10.59
N ALA A 32 -7.70 3.80 -11.51
CA ALA A 32 -6.37 3.27 -11.24
C ALA A 32 -5.33 4.05 -12.06
N ARG A 33 -4.42 4.72 -11.38
CA ARG A 33 -3.33 5.49 -12.01
C ARG A 33 -2.01 4.75 -11.90
N TRP A 34 -1.19 4.85 -12.93
CA TRP A 34 0.10 4.18 -13.00
C TRP A 34 1.23 5.19 -13.12
N TYR A 35 2.25 5.04 -12.27
CA TYR A 35 3.35 5.98 -12.15
C TYR A 35 4.70 5.30 -12.38
N THR A 36 5.54 5.89 -13.22
CA THR A 36 6.95 5.50 -13.35
C THR A 36 7.78 6.13 -12.24
N LEU A 37 8.95 5.55 -11.93
CA LEU A 37 9.88 6.16 -10.97
C LEU A 37 10.31 7.56 -11.41
N ASP A 38 10.59 7.75 -12.70
CA ASP A 38 10.98 9.06 -13.26
C ASP A 38 9.91 10.14 -13.04
N TYR A 39 8.64 9.80 -13.27
CA TYR A 39 7.55 10.75 -12.98
C TYR A 39 7.45 11.06 -11.49
N LEU A 40 7.53 10.05 -10.62
CA LEU A 40 7.48 10.25 -9.18
C LEU A 40 8.62 11.15 -8.71
N GLU A 41 9.84 10.92 -9.20
CA GLU A 41 11.01 11.71 -8.85
C GLU A 41 10.84 13.18 -9.26
N LYS A 42 10.48 13.42 -10.53
CA LYS A 42 10.24 14.77 -11.07
C LYS A 42 9.10 15.48 -10.35
N ARG A 43 7.98 14.81 -10.11
CA ARG A 43 6.81 15.43 -9.46
C ARG A 43 7.07 15.70 -7.98
N LEU A 44 7.72 14.77 -7.25
CA LEU A 44 8.12 14.99 -5.86
C LEU A 44 9.11 16.14 -5.68
N ALA A 45 10.02 16.34 -6.64
CA ALA A 45 10.93 17.49 -6.62
C ALA A 45 10.19 18.83 -6.58
N VAL A 46 8.98 18.89 -7.15
CA VAL A 46 8.11 20.07 -7.13
C VAL A 46 7.25 20.10 -5.87
N ILE A 47 6.57 19.00 -5.54
CA ILE A 47 5.50 19.03 -4.52
C ILE A 47 5.95 18.68 -3.10
N ASN A 48 7.08 17.99 -2.93
CA ASN A 48 7.63 17.60 -1.63
C ASN A 48 9.12 17.20 -1.71
N PRO A 49 10.06 18.18 -1.80
CA PRO A 49 11.50 17.90 -1.90
C PRO A 49 12.10 17.15 -0.71
N GLY A 50 11.49 17.28 0.48
CA GLY A 50 11.90 16.53 1.67
C GLY A 50 11.65 15.03 1.49
N LEU A 51 10.44 14.68 1.07
CA LEU A 51 10.06 13.29 0.80
C LEU A 51 10.84 12.69 -0.36
N LEU A 52 11.20 13.49 -1.39
CA LEU A 52 12.07 13.07 -2.48
C LEU A 52 13.38 12.46 -1.96
N LYS A 53 14.13 13.19 -1.10
CA LYS A 53 15.43 12.75 -0.58
C LYS A 53 15.34 11.47 0.25
N GLU A 54 14.26 11.31 1.00
CA GLU A 54 14.03 10.11 1.82
C GLU A 54 13.59 8.90 0.99
N THR A 55 12.94 9.15 -0.14
CA THR A 55 12.41 8.12 -1.03
C THR A 55 13.47 7.66 -2.04
N PHE A 56 14.24 8.57 -2.62
CA PHE A 56 15.27 8.28 -3.63
C PHE A 56 16.66 8.67 -3.11
N PRO A 57 17.17 8.01 -2.04
CA PRO A 57 18.54 8.23 -1.64
C PRO A 57 19.46 7.68 -2.74
N GLY A 58 20.49 8.45 -3.13
CA GLY A 58 21.34 8.17 -4.31
C GLY A 58 22.10 6.83 -4.34
N ARG A 59 21.89 5.96 -3.35
CA ARG A 59 22.41 4.59 -3.27
C ARG A 59 21.32 3.52 -3.25
N THR A 60 20.07 3.85 -3.58
CA THR A 60 18.97 2.87 -3.65
C THR A 60 18.54 2.65 -5.08
N THR A 61 18.27 1.40 -5.43
CA THR A 61 17.68 0.99 -6.70
C THR A 61 16.39 0.24 -6.41
N TYR A 62 15.30 0.65 -7.04
CA TYR A 62 14.01 -0.02 -6.99
C TYR A 62 13.84 -0.81 -8.28
N ALA A 63 13.70 -2.12 -8.17
CA ALA A 63 13.55 -3.01 -9.32
C ALA A 63 12.21 -3.74 -9.24
N PHE A 64 11.36 -3.55 -10.25
CA PHE A 64 10.02 -4.13 -10.28
C PHE A 64 10.06 -5.59 -10.70
N VAL A 65 8.98 -6.33 -10.43
CA VAL A 65 8.90 -7.77 -10.72
C VAL A 65 9.20 -8.10 -12.18
N ASP A 66 8.85 -7.20 -13.10
CA ASP A 66 9.11 -7.35 -14.53
C ASP A 66 10.59 -7.07 -14.88
N ASP A 67 11.29 -6.26 -14.08
CA ASP A 67 12.69 -5.86 -14.30
C ASP A 67 13.70 -6.85 -13.72
N VAL A 68 13.27 -7.83 -12.92
CA VAL A 68 14.15 -8.70 -12.12
C VAL A 68 14.06 -10.16 -12.58
N PRO A 69 14.74 -10.56 -13.67
CA PRO A 69 14.92 -11.97 -13.99
C PRO A 69 15.83 -12.62 -12.93
N GLY A 70 15.37 -13.73 -12.33
CA GLY A 70 16.22 -14.56 -11.46
C GLY A 70 16.47 -14.03 -10.04
N TYR A 71 15.47 -13.42 -9.41
CA TYR A 71 15.49 -13.10 -7.98
C TYR A 71 16.05 -14.30 -7.18
N PRO A 72 17.04 -14.13 -6.28
CA PRO A 72 17.54 -15.23 -5.46
C PRO A 72 16.44 -15.64 -4.48
N VAL A 73 15.59 -16.58 -4.91
CA VAL A 73 14.31 -16.98 -4.29
C VAL A 73 14.48 -17.40 -2.84
N LYS A 74 15.68 -17.90 -2.46
CA LYS A 74 16.14 -18.17 -1.11
C LYS A 74 17.67 -18.09 -1.10
N GLY A 75 18.29 -17.33 -0.19
CA GLY A 75 19.75 -17.28 -0.14
C GLY A 75 20.37 -16.30 0.86
N ALA A 76 21.64 -16.54 1.20
CA ALA A 76 22.44 -15.85 2.23
C ALA A 76 22.70 -14.34 2.00
N ASN A 77 22.28 -13.79 0.85
CA ASN A 77 22.54 -12.39 0.48
C ASN A 77 21.31 -11.47 0.62
N LEU A 78 20.16 -12.01 1.05
CA LEU A 78 18.99 -11.20 1.34
C LEU A 78 19.19 -10.42 2.63
N LEU A 79 19.01 -9.10 2.53
CA LEU A 79 18.92 -8.22 3.69
C LEU A 79 17.57 -8.39 4.37
N ARG A 80 16.50 -8.56 3.59
CA ARG A 80 15.14 -8.66 4.10
C ARG A 80 14.22 -9.47 3.18
N GLU A 81 13.33 -10.23 3.82
CA GLU A 81 12.21 -10.97 3.24
C GLU A 81 11.12 -10.05 2.64
N PRO A 82 10.17 -10.60 1.84
CA PRO A 82 9.10 -9.82 1.24
C PRO A 82 8.36 -8.94 2.24
N SER A 83 8.30 -7.64 1.95
CA SER A 83 7.59 -6.67 2.78
C SER A 83 6.45 -6.05 2.00
N GLN A 84 5.30 -5.92 2.66
CA GLN A 84 4.13 -5.23 2.11
C GLN A 84 4.02 -3.85 2.73
N THR A 85 3.79 -2.86 1.89
CA THR A 85 3.45 -1.52 2.33
C THR A 85 2.09 -1.16 1.78
N LEU A 86 1.17 -0.89 2.71
CA LEU A 86 -0.10 -0.23 2.46
C LEU A 86 0.06 1.23 2.88
N GLN A 87 -0.19 2.17 1.97
CA GLN A 87 -0.33 3.60 2.30
C GLN A 87 -1.71 4.05 1.86
N GLY A 88 -2.45 4.64 2.79
CA GLY A 88 -3.76 5.24 2.55
C GLY A 88 -3.73 6.74 2.84
N ALA A 89 -4.57 7.48 2.14
CA ALA A 89 -4.93 8.83 2.54
C ALA A 89 -6.43 9.05 2.29
N PHE A 90 -7.09 9.67 3.27
CA PHE A 90 -8.48 10.09 3.19
C PHE A 90 -8.52 11.57 2.84
N MET A 91 -9.25 11.93 1.77
CA MET A 91 -9.57 13.32 1.49
C MET A 91 -11.08 13.49 1.46
N ARG A 92 -11.61 14.17 2.48
CA ARG A 92 -12.95 14.74 2.43
C ARG A 92 -12.82 16.10 1.74
N TRP A 93 -13.22 16.18 0.47
CA TRP A 93 -13.19 17.43 -0.30
C TRP A 93 -14.60 18.04 -0.44
N PRO A 94 -14.97 18.99 0.44
CA PRO A 94 -16.13 19.85 0.23
C PRO A 94 -15.68 21.08 -0.59
N ASP A 95 -16.10 21.16 -1.84
CA ASP A 95 -16.12 22.35 -2.74
C ASP A 95 -14.82 23.21 -2.82
N PRO A 96 -14.23 23.44 -4.02
CA PRO A 96 -12.89 24.01 -4.14
C PRO A 96 -12.90 25.51 -3.78
N LYS A 97 -12.59 25.85 -2.53
CA LYS A 97 -12.15 27.21 -2.16
C LYS A 97 -10.67 27.47 -2.51
N SER A 98 -9.97 26.49 -3.07
CA SER A 98 -8.57 26.60 -3.50
C SER A 98 -8.45 26.22 -4.97
N GLY A 99 -7.74 27.02 -5.75
CA GLY A 99 -7.61 26.91 -7.22
C GLY A 99 -6.91 25.65 -7.76
N ASN A 100 -6.77 24.59 -6.96
CA ASN A 100 -6.29 23.29 -7.41
C ASN A 100 -7.48 22.44 -7.89
N VAL A 101 -7.43 22.00 -9.14
CA VAL A 101 -8.41 21.07 -9.72
C VAL A 101 -8.31 19.71 -9.02
N LEU A 102 -9.45 19.05 -8.78
CA LEU A 102 -9.54 17.72 -8.14
C LEU A 102 -8.53 16.71 -8.72
N ALA A 103 -8.36 16.72 -10.05
CA ALA A 103 -7.43 15.83 -10.74
C ALA A 103 -5.97 16.02 -10.30
N THR A 104 -5.53 17.26 -10.09
CA THR A 104 -4.18 17.61 -9.63
C THR A 104 -3.99 17.24 -8.16
N ALA A 105 -4.99 17.48 -7.32
CA ALA A 105 -4.93 17.10 -5.91
C ALA A 105 -4.83 15.57 -5.73
N VAL A 106 -5.63 14.82 -6.50
CA VAL A 106 -5.55 13.35 -6.54
C VAL A 106 -4.18 12.89 -7.04
N ASP A 107 -3.63 13.53 -8.08
CA ASP A 107 -2.30 13.18 -8.59
C ASP A 107 -1.21 13.38 -7.53
N ASP A 108 -1.19 14.54 -6.86
CA ASP A 108 -0.22 14.86 -5.82
C ASP A 108 -0.30 13.90 -4.63
N LEU A 109 -1.53 13.49 -4.26
CA LEU A 109 -1.74 12.50 -3.22
C LEU A 109 -1.27 11.11 -3.67
N CYS A 110 -1.52 10.69 -4.90
CA CYS A 110 -1.01 9.44 -5.44
C CYS A 110 0.52 9.42 -5.44
N VAL A 111 1.16 10.49 -5.90
CA VAL A 111 2.62 10.64 -5.93
C VAL A 111 3.21 10.57 -4.52
N LYS A 112 2.62 11.30 -3.55
CA LYS A 112 3.06 11.25 -2.15
C LYS A 112 2.91 9.85 -1.55
N ASN A 113 1.78 9.18 -1.76
CA ASN A 113 1.55 7.84 -1.22
C ASN A 113 2.48 6.79 -1.84
N ALA A 114 2.76 6.89 -3.14
CA ALA A 114 3.74 6.04 -3.81
C ALA A 114 5.14 6.24 -3.23
N ALA A 115 5.54 7.50 -3.01
CA ALA A 115 6.82 7.83 -2.41
C ALA A 115 6.96 7.29 -0.97
N LEU A 116 5.91 7.46 -0.15
CA LEU A 116 5.87 6.92 1.20
C LEU A 116 5.98 5.39 1.21
N GLY A 117 5.35 4.72 0.24
CA GLY A 117 5.46 3.29 0.03
C GLY A 117 6.90 2.85 -0.22
N LEU A 118 7.56 3.48 -1.20
CA LEU A 118 8.95 3.21 -1.57
C LEU A 118 9.90 3.49 -0.41
N ARG A 119 9.73 4.63 0.26
CA ARG A 119 10.48 5.00 1.48
C ARG A 119 10.34 3.94 2.57
N SER A 120 9.14 3.41 2.78
CA SER A 120 8.90 2.36 3.77
C SER A 120 9.69 1.10 3.44
N LEU A 121 9.67 0.64 2.18
CA LEU A 121 10.48 -0.51 1.74
C LEU A 121 11.96 -0.26 1.99
N TYR A 122 12.47 0.94 1.65
CA TYR A 122 13.85 1.31 1.88
C TYR A 122 14.23 1.34 3.37
N ARG A 123 13.43 2.00 4.21
CA ARG A 123 13.67 2.05 5.66
C ARG A 123 13.67 0.65 6.27
N GLN A 124 12.76 -0.21 5.82
CA GLN A 124 12.69 -1.60 6.23
C GLN A 124 13.96 -2.38 5.83
N ALA A 125 14.43 -2.24 4.59
CA ALA A 125 15.68 -2.85 4.15
C ALA A 125 16.88 -2.34 4.96
N ARG A 126 16.93 -1.03 5.25
CA ARG A 126 18.02 -0.39 6.01
C ARG A 126 18.14 -0.85 7.46
N GLN A 127 17.03 -1.16 8.13
CA GLN A 127 17.05 -1.57 9.55
C GLN A 127 17.87 -2.83 9.82
N VAL A 128 17.97 -3.72 8.83
CA VAL A 128 18.63 -5.03 8.92
C VAL A 128 19.92 -5.08 8.11
N ALA A 129 20.13 -4.09 7.24
CA ALA A 129 21.34 -3.94 6.48
C ALA A 129 22.50 -3.51 7.40
N HIS A 130 23.44 -4.40 7.69
CA HIS A 130 24.69 -4.03 8.36
C HIS A 130 25.39 -2.92 7.56
N PRO A 131 25.62 -1.73 8.11
CA PRO A 131 26.15 -0.61 7.33
C PRO A 131 27.52 -0.96 6.75
N LYS A 132 27.53 -1.31 5.46
CA LYS A 132 28.74 -1.42 4.65
C LYS A 132 28.96 -0.08 3.96
N PRO A 133 30.02 0.66 4.32
CA PRO A 133 30.32 1.93 3.68
C PRO A 133 30.45 1.73 2.16
N GLY A 134 29.78 2.58 1.37
CA GLY A 134 29.91 2.60 -0.09
C GLY A 134 28.94 1.69 -0.85
N GLN A 135 28.33 0.68 -0.23
CA GLN A 135 27.39 -0.20 -0.93
C GLN A 135 25.97 0.38 -0.98
N GLY A 136 25.33 0.25 -2.14
CA GLY A 136 23.93 0.60 -2.33
C GLY A 136 22.98 -0.52 -1.95
N ILE A 137 21.69 -0.25 -1.90
CA ILE A 137 20.65 -1.26 -1.63
C ILE A 137 19.80 -1.39 -2.88
N VAL A 138 19.62 -2.62 -3.35
CA VAL A 138 18.59 -2.94 -4.35
C VAL A 138 17.38 -3.50 -3.62
N ILE A 139 16.22 -2.91 -3.86
CA ILE A 139 14.92 -3.44 -3.44
C ILE A 139 14.29 -4.07 -4.66
N ALA A 140 14.13 -5.38 -4.64
CA ALA A 140 13.85 -6.17 -5.83
C ALA A 140 12.50 -6.88 -5.78
N GLY A 141 11.99 -7.19 -6.97
CA GLY A 141 10.70 -7.87 -7.14
C GLY A 141 9.55 -7.02 -6.63
N ILE A 142 9.60 -5.71 -6.85
CA ILE A 142 8.51 -4.82 -6.45
C ILE A 142 7.30 -5.10 -7.34
N SER A 143 6.22 -5.50 -6.71
CA SER A 143 4.90 -5.68 -7.30
C SER A 143 3.95 -4.66 -6.68
N THR A 144 3.02 -4.14 -7.47
CA THR A 144 1.97 -3.26 -6.98
C THR A 144 0.59 -3.90 -7.18
N GLY A 145 -0.44 -3.37 -6.53
CA GLY A 145 -1.74 -4.03 -6.55
C GLY A 145 -2.88 -3.22 -5.97
N GLU A 146 -3.97 -3.93 -5.73
CA GLU A 146 -5.19 -3.46 -5.08
C GLU A 146 -5.37 -4.20 -3.77
N LEU A 147 -6.13 -3.59 -2.88
CA LEU A 147 -6.64 -4.30 -1.74
C LEU A 147 -7.70 -5.30 -2.18
N LYS A 148 -7.71 -6.50 -1.58
CA LYS A 148 -8.73 -7.52 -1.85
C LYS A 148 -10.12 -7.06 -1.40
N SER A 149 -10.17 -6.16 -0.43
CA SER A 149 -11.37 -5.47 0.00
C SER A 149 -11.13 -3.98 0.17
N ALA A 150 -12.18 -3.17 0.25
CA ALA A 150 -12.10 -1.75 0.51
C ALA A 150 -12.36 -1.47 2.00
N PRO A 151 -11.37 -1.66 2.89
CA PRO A 151 -11.56 -1.54 4.34
C PRO A 151 -11.91 -0.09 4.67
N GLN A 152 -12.94 0.12 5.49
CA GLN A 152 -13.46 1.44 5.84
C GLN A 152 -12.36 2.44 6.24
N ASP A 153 -11.33 1.96 6.93
CA ASP A 153 -10.13 2.71 7.26
C ASP A 153 -8.86 1.96 6.77
N LEU A 154 -8.19 2.51 5.75
CA LEU A 154 -6.92 2.06 5.19
C LEU A 154 -5.77 2.08 6.21
N ASP A 155 -5.77 3.03 7.16
CA ASP A 155 -4.73 3.15 8.18
C ASP A 155 -4.98 2.18 9.36
N ARG A 156 -6.23 1.79 9.59
CA ARG A 156 -6.63 0.77 10.58
C ARG A 156 -6.81 -0.63 10.00
N THR A 157 -6.53 -0.83 8.71
CA THR A 157 -6.55 -2.17 8.12
C THR A 157 -5.50 -3.00 8.85
N PRO A 158 -5.85 -4.06 9.60
CA PRO A 158 -4.87 -4.81 10.42
C PRO A 158 -3.84 -5.58 9.59
N SER A 159 -3.83 -5.41 8.29
CA SER A 159 -3.21 -6.36 7.40
C SER A 159 -1.81 -5.94 6.97
N ARG A 160 -0.85 -6.49 7.70
CA ARG A 160 0.43 -6.93 7.13
C ARG A 160 0.31 -8.34 6.51
N ASN A 161 -0.91 -8.85 6.36
CA ASN A 161 -1.15 -10.19 5.85
C ASN A 161 -1.07 -10.20 4.34
N ARG A 162 -0.33 -11.19 3.83
CA ARG A 162 -0.02 -11.33 2.40
C ARG A 162 -1.28 -11.40 1.53
N ASP A 163 -2.38 -11.83 2.12
CA ASP A 163 -3.65 -12.12 1.49
C ASP A 163 -4.60 -10.94 1.37
N ASP A 164 -4.32 -9.75 1.90
CA ASP A 164 -5.24 -8.61 1.72
C ASP A 164 -4.90 -7.76 0.50
N ILE A 165 -3.91 -8.19 -0.28
CA ILE A 165 -3.47 -7.52 -1.49
C ILE A 165 -3.66 -8.47 -2.67
N ARG A 166 -4.47 -8.07 -3.64
CA ARG A 166 -4.48 -8.66 -4.97
C ARG A 166 -3.39 -7.98 -5.77
N SER A 167 -2.29 -8.69 -6.00
CA SER A 167 -1.26 -8.22 -6.93
C SER A 167 -1.89 -8.08 -8.31
N VAL A 168 -1.77 -6.90 -8.90
CA VAL A 168 -2.20 -6.65 -10.27
C VAL A 168 -0.94 -6.52 -11.08
N ARG A 169 -0.80 -7.38 -12.09
CA ARG A 169 0.29 -7.21 -13.04
C ARG A 169 0.17 -5.82 -13.65
N PRO A 170 1.25 -5.03 -13.68
CA PRO A 170 1.24 -3.78 -14.40
C PRO A 170 0.70 -3.97 -15.81
N THR A 171 -0.14 -3.06 -16.28
CA THR A 171 -0.54 -3.03 -17.69
C THR A 171 0.65 -2.70 -18.60
N ASP A 172 1.69 -2.06 -18.05
CA ASP A 172 2.97 -1.74 -18.67
C ASP A 172 4.11 -1.91 -17.63
N GLU A 173 5.29 -2.37 -18.05
CA GLU A 173 6.46 -2.66 -17.21
C GLU A 173 6.84 -1.52 -16.24
N GLY A 174 7.26 -1.87 -15.02
CA GLY A 174 7.97 -0.94 -14.13
C GLY A 174 7.13 0.18 -13.48
N ARG A 175 5.81 0.00 -13.34
CA ARG A 175 4.91 1.05 -12.82
C ARG A 175 4.31 0.75 -11.45
N ILE A 176 4.10 1.83 -10.69
CA ILE A 176 3.42 1.83 -9.40
C ILE A 176 1.96 2.19 -9.58
N ARG A 177 1.07 1.32 -9.12
CA ARG A 177 -0.38 1.57 -9.11
C ARG A 177 -0.81 2.39 -7.91
N CYS A 178 -1.57 3.44 -8.18
CA CYS A 178 -2.38 4.17 -7.22
C CYS A 178 -3.86 3.87 -7.48
N ASN A 179 -4.58 3.45 -6.45
CA ASN A 179 -6.01 3.15 -6.52
C ASN A 179 -6.79 4.32 -5.93
N VAL A 180 -7.75 4.84 -6.69
CA VAL A 180 -8.66 5.90 -6.26
C VAL A 180 -10.04 5.28 -6.08
N TYR A 181 -10.52 5.31 -4.85
CA TYR A 181 -11.87 4.89 -4.51
C TYR A 181 -12.76 6.11 -4.28
N ARG A 182 -14.03 5.96 -4.60
CA ARG A 182 -15.07 6.95 -4.32
C ARG A 182 -16.09 6.35 -3.37
N THR A 183 -16.37 7.08 -2.31
CA THR A 183 -17.45 6.76 -1.37
C THR A 183 -18.50 7.85 -1.49
N VAL A 184 -19.74 7.47 -1.83
CA VAL A 184 -20.87 8.40 -1.88
C VAL A 184 -21.71 8.19 -0.63
N THR A 185 -21.83 9.26 0.16
CA THR A 185 -22.73 9.30 1.32
C THR A 185 -23.88 10.26 1.01
N ASN A 186 -25.00 10.13 1.74
CA ASN A 186 -26.19 11.00 1.56
C ASN A 186 -25.91 12.50 1.68
N ARG A 187 -24.71 12.92 2.14
CA ARG A 187 -24.34 14.32 2.36
C ARG A 187 -23.03 14.74 1.69
N SER A 188 -22.25 13.82 1.10
CA SER A 188 -20.95 14.15 0.50
C SER A 188 -20.38 13.03 -0.36
N THR A 189 -19.55 13.39 -1.34
CA THR A 189 -18.63 12.45 -2.01
C THR A 189 -17.25 12.56 -1.36
N VAL A 190 -16.64 11.42 -1.07
CA VAL A 190 -15.26 11.32 -0.53
C VAL A 190 -14.42 10.50 -1.51
N TYR A 191 -13.17 10.91 -1.71
CA TYR A 191 -12.20 10.14 -2.48
C TYR A 191 -11.11 9.61 -1.55
N ASP A 192 -10.87 8.31 -1.65
CA ASP A 192 -9.89 7.60 -0.85
C ASP A 192 -8.79 7.09 -1.77
N ILE A 193 -7.53 7.31 -1.40
CA ILE A 193 -6.38 6.94 -2.23
C ILE A 193 -5.58 5.88 -1.49
N SER A 194 -5.26 4.79 -2.18
CA SER A 194 -4.35 3.77 -1.66
C SER A 194 -3.24 3.48 -2.65
N VAL A 195 -2.02 3.33 -2.14
CA VAL A 195 -0.92 2.69 -2.87
C VAL A 195 -0.49 1.47 -2.09
N VAL A 196 -0.40 0.36 -2.82
CA VAL A 196 -0.05 -0.93 -2.27
C VAL A 196 1.11 -1.50 -3.05
N MET A 197 2.17 -1.86 -2.33
CA MET A 197 3.35 -2.46 -2.92
C MET A 197 3.92 -3.56 -2.06
N ARG A 198 4.52 -4.55 -2.73
CA ARG A 198 5.21 -5.67 -2.12
C ARG A 198 6.56 -5.84 -2.81
N SER A 199 7.64 -5.89 -2.04
CA SER A 199 8.93 -6.36 -2.56
C SER A 199 9.06 -7.87 -2.37
N LEU A 200 9.88 -8.53 -3.20
CA LEU A 200 10.32 -9.90 -2.92
C LEU A 200 11.50 -9.90 -1.95
N GLY A 201 12.36 -8.88 -1.97
CA GLY A 201 13.38 -8.70 -0.94
C GLY A 201 14.32 -7.53 -1.23
N ALA A 202 15.43 -7.49 -0.50
CA ALA A 202 16.49 -6.51 -0.71
C ALA A 202 17.88 -7.13 -0.61
N TYR A 203 18.86 -6.60 -1.33
CA TYR A 203 20.27 -7.04 -1.32
C TYR A 203 21.23 -5.84 -1.50
N TRP A 204 22.51 -6.05 -1.21
CA TRP A 204 23.55 -5.04 -1.49
C TRP A 204 23.81 -4.93 -3.00
N LYS A 205 23.88 -3.70 -3.51
CA LYS A 205 24.35 -3.37 -4.86
C LYS A 205 25.86 -3.52 -4.97
#